data_AF-D2AYI5-F1
#
_entry.id   AF-D2AYI5-F1
#
_cell.length_a   1.000
_cell.length_b   1.000
_cell.length_c   1.000
_cell.angle_alpha   90.00
_cell.angle_beta   90.00
_cell.angle_gamma   90.00
#
_symmetry.space_group_name_H-M   'P 1'
#
loop_
_entity.id
_entity.type
_entity.pdbx_description
1 polymer ?
#
loop_
_entity_poly.entity_id
_entity_poly.type
_entity_poly.pdbx_seq_one_letter_code
_entity_poly.pdbx_strand_id
1 'polypeptide(L)'
;MSPTPRSVRFEDAVLDKLAKFVMEHPGLSVSAAVNLLITEALRMEEHPGVLFRTGPSGRRAVVAGGPDVWEVIRAIRATRAAEPDATADEVVPMTAEYSGLPSHQVRAAIRYWSDYPDEIDTQIAAAEDAARKAEERWRREQGLLAS
;
A
#
# COMPACT_ATOMS: atom_id res chain seq x y z
N MET A 1 -7.52 -17.60 -12.66
CA MET A 1 -6.93 -18.08 -13.93
C MET A 1 -5.55 -18.65 -13.65
N SER A 2 -5.20 -19.80 -14.21
CA SER A 2 -3.83 -20.33 -14.09
C SER A 2 -2.87 -19.52 -14.96
N PRO A 3 -1.63 -19.23 -14.48
CA PRO A 3 -0.66 -18.50 -15.26
C PRO A 3 -0.30 -19.28 -16.54
N THR A 4 -0.18 -18.56 -17.66
CA THR A 4 0.24 -19.16 -18.94
C THR A 4 1.74 -18.93 -19.13
N PRO A 5 2.56 -19.99 -19.33
CA PRO A 5 4.00 -19.83 -19.49
C PRO A 5 4.34 -19.07 -20.77
N ARG A 6 5.30 -18.15 -20.68
CA ARG A 6 5.87 -17.39 -21.80
C ARG A 6 7.39 -17.39 -21.68
N SER A 7 8.09 -17.68 -22.78
CA SER A 7 9.55 -17.60 -22.82
C SER A 7 9.97 -16.14 -22.99
N VAL A 8 10.79 -15.64 -22.06
CA VAL A 8 11.37 -14.29 -22.09
C VAL A 8 12.89 -14.42 -21.99
N ARG A 9 13.62 -13.66 -22.79
CA ARG A 9 15.08 -13.57 -22.68
C ARG A 9 15.42 -12.42 -21.74
N PHE A 10 16.27 -12.71 -20.77
CA PHE A 10 16.80 -11.71 -19.84
C PHE A 10 18.29 -11.55 -20.09
N GLU A 11 18.76 -10.30 -20.01
CA GLU A 11 20.19 -10.01 -19.93
C GLU A 11 20.75 -10.56 -18.60
N ASP A 12 22.01 -11.01 -18.60
CA ASP A 12 22.65 -11.59 -17.41
C ASP A 12 22.60 -10.64 -16.20
N ALA A 13 22.81 -9.35 -16.43
CA ALA A 13 22.73 -8.32 -15.40
C ALA A 13 21.33 -8.19 -14.76
N VAL A 14 20.26 -8.56 -15.48
CA VAL A 14 18.90 -8.59 -14.94
C VAL A 14 18.69 -9.86 -14.11
N LEU A 15 19.21 -11.00 -14.57
CA LEU A 15 19.17 -12.26 -13.82
C LEU A 15 19.90 -12.14 -12.48
N ASP A 16 21.05 -11.48 -12.44
CA ASP A 16 21.80 -11.22 -11.21
C ASP A 16 20.99 -10.40 -10.20
N LYS A 17 20.34 -9.32 -10.67
CA LYS A 17 19.47 -8.48 -9.84
C LYS A 17 18.25 -9.25 -9.34
N LEU A 18 17.64 -10.08 -10.19
CA LEU A 18 16.50 -10.92 -9.83
C LEU A 18 16.88 -11.97 -8.79
N ALA A 19 18.05 -12.61 -8.93
CA ALA A 19 18.56 -13.56 -7.96
C ALA A 19 18.77 -12.89 -6.59
N LYS A 20 19.34 -11.68 -6.56
CA LYS A 20 19.49 -10.89 -5.34
C LYS A 20 18.13 -10.56 -4.70
N PHE A 21 17.17 -10.11 -5.51
CA PHE A 21 15.83 -9.82 -5.03
C PHE A 21 15.16 -11.04 -4.37
N VAL A 22 15.28 -12.23 -4.99
CA VAL A 22 14.74 -13.48 -4.43
C VAL A 22 15.42 -13.87 -3.11
N MET A 23 16.74 -13.68 -2.99
CA MET A 23 17.45 -13.94 -1.72
C MET A 23 16.98 -13.03 -0.58
N GLU A 24 16.62 -11.79 -0.88
CA GLU A 24 16.09 -10.82 0.08
C GLU A 24 14.60 -11.08 0.43
N HIS A 25 13.91 -11.95 -0.31
CA HIS A 25 12.50 -12.27 -0.13
C HIS A 25 12.26 -13.78 -0.01
N PRO A 26 12.61 -14.41 1.14
CA PRO A 26 12.46 -15.85 1.34
C PRO A 26 11.03 -16.35 1.09
N GLY A 27 10.90 -17.47 0.38
CA GLY A 27 9.61 -18.05 0.01
C GLY A 27 9.07 -17.60 -1.35
N LEU A 28 9.66 -16.57 -1.96
CA LEU A 28 9.33 -16.15 -3.32
C LEU A 28 10.10 -16.99 -4.34
N SER A 29 9.39 -17.66 -5.25
CA SER A 29 10.06 -18.30 -6.40
C SER A 29 10.55 -17.25 -7.40
N VAL A 30 11.52 -17.60 -8.25
CA VAL A 30 11.97 -16.73 -9.34
C VAL A 30 10.81 -16.31 -10.23
N SER A 31 9.91 -17.23 -10.60
CA SER A 31 8.75 -16.92 -11.42
C SER A 31 7.77 -15.98 -10.69
N ALA A 32 7.55 -16.18 -9.38
CA ALA A 32 6.72 -15.28 -8.60
C ALA A 32 7.34 -13.87 -8.50
N ALA A 33 8.66 -13.77 -8.34
CA ALA A 33 9.37 -12.50 -8.33
C ALA A 33 9.26 -11.75 -9.67
N VAL A 34 9.41 -12.45 -10.80
CA VAL A 34 9.24 -11.86 -12.13
C VAL A 34 7.81 -11.34 -12.31
N ASN A 35 6.79 -12.15 -11.99
CA ASN A 35 5.40 -11.73 -12.11
C ASN A 35 5.11 -10.51 -11.23
N LEU A 36 5.59 -10.52 -9.98
CA LEU A 36 5.43 -9.41 -9.05
C LEU A 36 6.04 -8.12 -9.61
N LEU A 37 7.33 -8.16 -9.95
CA LEU A 37 8.06 -6.97 -10.40
C LEU A 37 7.51 -6.41 -11.72
N ILE A 38 7.10 -7.27 -12.65
CA ILE A 38 6.45 -6.83 -13.90
C ILE A 38 5.08 -6.23 -13.61
N THR A 39 4.27 -6.88 -12.77
CA THR A 39 2.95 -6.36 -12.38
C THR A 39 3.09 -4.97 -11.77
N GLU A 40 4.04 -4.79 -10.86
CA GLU A 40 4.30 -3.50 -10.23
C GLU A 40 4.81 -2.46 -11.22
N ALA A 41 5.70 -2.84 -12.14
CA ALA A 41 6.17 -1.93 -13.19
C ALA A 41 5.01 -1.43 -14.07
N LEU A 42 4.10 -2.31 -14.49
CA LEU A 42 2.93 -1.94 -15.26
C LEU A 42 2.00 -1.01 -14.46
N ARG A 43 1.79 -1.29 -13.17
CA ARG A 43 0.97 -0.44 -12.30
C ARG A 43 1.58 0.93 -12.05
N MET A 44 2.90 1.03 -11.95
CA MET A 44 3.59 2.33 -11.82
C MET A 44 3.51 3.16 -13.11
N GLU A 45 3.45 2.50 -14.28
CA GLU A 45 3.20 3.15 -15.56
C GLU A 45 1.75 3.67 -15.66
N GLU A 46 0.78 2.86 -15.24
CA GLU A 46 -0.65 3.23 -15.19
C GLU A 46 -0.95 4.35 -14.18
N HIS A 47 -0.22 4.35 -13.05
CA HIS A 47 -0.42 5.27 -11.95
C HIS A 47 0.85 6.05 -11.59
N PRO A 48 1.19 7.10 -12.38
CA PRO A 48 2.27 8.00 -12.04
C PRO A 48 2.10 8.58 -10.63
N GLY A 49 3.15 8.48 -9.82
CA GLY A 49 3.15 8.91 -8.42
C GLY A 49 2.82 7.78 -7.43
N VAL A 50 2.63 6.55 -7.89
CA VAL A 50 2.59 5.34 -7.04
C VAL A 50 3.89 4.56 -7.18
N LEU A 51 4.36 4.00 -6.08
CA LEU A 51 5.52 3.09 -6.01
C LEU A 51 5.17 1.88 -5.13
N PHE A 52 6.03 0.86 -5.10
CA PHE A 52 5.86 -0.31 -4.24
C PHE A 52 7.03 -0.47 -3.26
N ARG A 53 6.70 -0.69 -1.98
CA ARG A 53 7.70 -0.88 -0.91
C ARG A 53 7.36 -2.10 -0.06
N THR A 54 8.39 -2.74 0.46
CA THR A 54 8.26 -3.79 1.48
C THR A 54 8.11 -3.13 2.85
N GLY A 55 7.10 -3.55 3.62
CA GLY A 55 6.87 -3.13 4.99
C GLY A 55 6.46 -4.31 5.89
N PRO A 56 6.20 -4.07 7.18
CA PRO A 56 5.86 -5.13 8.15
C PRO A 56 4.62 -5.95 7.78
N SER A 57 3.66 -5.34 7.08
CA SER A 57 2.45 -6.00 6.56
C SER A 57 2.62 -6.53 5.13
N GLY A 58 3.86 -6.64 4.64
CA GLY A 58 4.18 -7.12 3.30
C GLY A 58 4.43 -5.98 2.32
N ARG A 59 4.37 -6.32 1.03
CA ARG A 59 4.61 -5.38 -0.07
C ARG A 59 3.36 -4.55 -0.33
N ARG A 60 3.52 -3.22 -0.37
CA ARG A 60 2.40 -2.27 -0.39
C ARG A 60 2.62 -1.14 -1.39
N ALA A 61 1.52 -0.65 -1.94
CA ALA A 61 1.50 0.56 -2.75
C ALA A 61 1.68 1.79 -1.86
N VAL A 62 2.56 2.69 -2.29
CA VAL A 62 2.86 3.94 -1.60
C VAL A 62 2.79 5.12 -2.55
N VAL A 63 2.46 6.29 -2.02
CA VAL A 63 2.58 7.52 -2.78
C VAL A 63 4.05 7.92 -2.86
N ALA A 64 4.51 8.32 -4.04
CA ALA A 64 5.90 8.73 -4.26
C ALA A 64 6.27 9.91 -3.36
N GLY A 65 7.28 9.73 -2.49
CA GLY A 65 7.67 10.72 -1.49
C GLY A 65 6.67 10.90 -0.34
N GLY A 66 5.70 9.98 -0.20
CA GLY A 66 4.63 10.04 0.79
C GLY A 66 4.39 8.71 1.53
N PRO A 67 3.25 8.63 2.24
CA PRO A 67 2.84 7.46 3.01
C PRO A 67 2.28 6.34 2.10
N ASP A 68 1.82 5.25 2.70
CA ASP A 68 1.17 4.19 1.95
C ASP A 68 -0.18 4.69 1.38
N VAL A 69 -0.59 4.14 0.23
CA VAL A 69 -1.87 4.53 -0.40
C VAL A 69 -3.04 4.27 0.56
N TRP A 70 -3.03 3.14 1.28
CA TRP A 70 -4.09 2.81 2.24
C TRP A 70 -4.21 3.83 3.38
N GLU A 71 -3.10 4.45 3.81
CA GLU A 71 -3.11 5.49 4.85
C GLU A 71 -3.78 6.76 4.34
N VAL A 72 -3.52 7.14 3.09
CA VAL A 72 -4.17 8.28 2.44
C VAL A 72 -5.66 8.03 2.28
N ILE A 73 -6.06 6.84 1.81
CA ILE A 73 -7.48 6.51 1.65
C ILE A 73 -8.21 6.48 3.00
N ARG A 74 -7.57 5.94 4.05
CA ARG A 74 -8.11 6.01 5.42
C ARG A 74 -8.25 7.46 5.90
N ALA A 75 -7.28 8.33 5.62
CA ALA A 75 -7.35 9.75 5.96
C ALA A 75 -8.53 10.44 5.24
N ILE A 76 -8.74 10.17 3.95
CA ILE A 76 -9.90 10.68 3.21
C ILE A 76 -11.22 10.24 3.86
N ARG A 77 -11.32 8.97 4.24
CA ARG A 77 -12.51 8.43 4.93
C ARG A 77 -12.74 9.14 6.27
N ALA A 78 -11.68 9.38 7.04
CA ALA A 78 -11.74 10.11 8.30
C ALA A 78 -12.17 11.59 8.08
N THR A 79 -11.61 12.27 7.08
CA THR A 79 -12.02 13.63 6.71
C THR A 79 -13.51 13.70 6.36
N ARG A 80 -14.01 12.76 5.54
CA ARG A 80 -15.45 12.68 5.21
C ARG A 80 -16.34 12.41 6.43
N ALA A 81 -15.87 11.63 7.39
CA ALA A 81 -16.61 11.36 8.61
C ALA A 81 -16.63 12.57 9.55
N ALA A 82 -15.55 13.35 9.58
CA ALA A 82 -15.44 14.57 10.39
C ALA A 82 -16.21 15.76 9.79
N GLU A 83 -16.28 15.85 8.46
CA GLU A 83 -16.94 16.92 7.73
C GLU A 83 -18.04 16.36 6.79
N PRO A 84 -19.20 15.93 7.32
CA PRO A 84 -20.24 15.26 6.53
C PRO A 84 -20.85 16.12 5.41
N ASP A 85 -20.83 17.44 5.59
CA ASP A 85 -21.38 18.41 4.63
C ASP A 85 -20.35 18.85 3.57
N ALA A 86 -19.09 18.40 3.68
CA ALA A 86 -18.04 18.75 2.71
C ALA A 86 -18.33 18.14 1.34
N THR A 87 -18.23 18.98 0.32
CA THR A 87 -18.38 18.57 -1.09
C THR A 87 -17.20 17.69 -1.53
N ALA A 88 -17.38 16.96 -2.64
CA ALA A 88 -16.31 16.15 -3.20
C ALA A 88 -15.06 16.97 -3.57
N ASP A 89 -15.24 18.24 -3.95
CA ASP A 89 -14.15 19.15 -4.30
C ASP A 89 -13.41 19.71 -3.08
N GLU A 90 -14.03 19.70 -1.90
CA GLU A 90 -13.45 20.15 -0.63
C GLU A 90 -12.69 19.03 0.10
N VAL A 91 -13.13 17.78 -0.04
CA VAL A 91 -12.51 16.66 0.69
C VAL A 91 -11.03 16.49 0.35
N VAL A 92 -10.63 16.68 -0.90
CA VAL A 92 -9.22 16.57 -1.32
C VAL A 92 -8.34 17.65 -0.67
N PRO A 93 -8.64 18.95 -0.78
CA PRO A 93 -7.85 19.98 -0.10
C PRO A 93 -7.89 19.85 1.44
N MET A 94 -9.03 19.48 2.04
CA MET A 94 -9.10 19.23 3.48
C MET A 94 -8.20 18.07 3.91
N THR A 95 -8.24 16.94 3.18
CA THR A 95 -7.36 15.80 3.47
C THR A 95 -5.90 16.19 3.32
N ALA A 96 -5.56 16.94 2.26
CA ALA A 96 -4.22 17.44 2.01
C ALA A 96 -3.71 18.29 3.19
N GLU A 97 -4.54 19.20 3.68
CA GLU A 97 -4.24 20.04 4.84
C GLU A 97 -4.04 19.20 6.11
N TYR A 98 -4.99 18.32 6.45
CA TYR A 98 -4.93 17.53 7.69
C TYR A 98 -3.79 16.50 7.71
N SER A 99 -3.41 15.98 6.55
CA SER A 99 -2.33 14.99 6.43
C SER A 99 -0.96 15.59 6.11
N GLY A 100 -0.89 16.90 5.83
CA GLY A 100 0.34 17.56 5.37
C GLY A 100 0.82 17.09 3.99
N LEU A 101 -0.07 16.45 3.20
CA LEU A 101 0.25 15.93 1.87
C LEU A 101 -0.17 16.94 0.80
N PRO A 102 0.64 17.17 -0.25
CA PRO A 102 0.18 17.91 -1.42
C PRO A 102 -1.07 17.29 -2.06
N SER A 103 -2.03 18.10 -2.51
CA SER A 103 -3.28 17.62 -3.11
C SER A 103 -3.08 16.68 -4.30
N HIS A 104 -1.98 16.82 -5.04
CA HIS A 104 -1.65 15.91 -6.15
C HIS A 104 -1.32 14.49 -5.68
N GLN A 105 -0.71 14.34 -4.50
CA GLN A 105 -0.44 13.04 -3.86
C GLN A 105 -1.74 12.38 -3.39
N VAL A 106 -2.64 13.17 -2.78
CA VAL A 106 -3.99 12.69 -2.41
C VAL A 106 -4.75 12.19 -3.64
N ARG A 107 -4.71 12.95 -4.75
CA ARG A 107 -5.34 12.53 -6.02
C ARG A 107 -4.68 11.30 -6.63
N ALA A 108 -3.37 11.13 -6.50
CA ALA A 108 -2.68 9.92 -6.97
C ALA A 108 -3.15 8.68 -6.20
N ALA A 109 -3.29 8.77 -4.88
CA ALA A 109 -3.84 7.69 -4.05
C ALA A 109 -5.29 7.35 -4.45
N ILE A 110 -6.15 8.35 -4.68
CA ILE A 110 -7.54 8.13 -5.13
C ILE A 110 -7.59 7.37 -6.46
N ARG A 111 -6.77 7.78 -7.45
CA ARG A 111 -6.72 7.12 -8.75
C ARG A 111 -6.23 5.68 -8.67
N TYR A 112 -5.25 5.40 -7.81
CA TYR A 112 -4.81 4.02 -7.62
C TYR A 112 -5.87 3.17 -6.91
N TRP A 113 -6.53 3.75 -5.90
CA TRP A 113 -7.62 3.08 -5.20
C TRP A 113 -8.82 2.79 -6.11
N SER A 114 -9.13 3.64 -7.10
CA SER A 114 -10.26 3.39 -8.01
C SER A 114 -10.09 2.12 -8.84
N ASP A 115 -8.85 1.80 -9.19
CA ASP A 115 -8.54 0.65 -10.05
C ASP A 115 -8.22 -0.60 -9.22
N TYR A 116 -7.86 -0.40 -7.94
CA TYR A 116 -7.47 -1.47 -7.00
C TYR A 116 -8.12 -1.33 -5.61
N PRO A 117 -9.46 -1.19 -5.51
CA PRO A 117 -10.12 -0.92 -4.24
C PRO A 117 -9.98 -2.09 -3.27
N ASP A 118 -10.12 -3.34 -3.74
CA ASP A 118 -10.07 -4.54 -2.90
C ASP A 118 -8.71 -4.70 -2.19
N GLU A 119 -7.62 -4.41 -2.90
CA GLU A 119 -6.26 -4.46 -2.35
C GLU A 119 -6.12 -3.48 -1.17
N ILE A 120 -6.51 -2.22 -1.41
CA ILE A 120 -6.33 -1.15 -0.45
C ILE A 120 -7.30 -1.31 0.73
N ASP A 121 -8.55 -1.69 0.47
CA ASP A 121 -9.55 -1.91 1.51
C ASP A 121 -9.17 -3.09 2.42
N THR A 122 -8.56 -4.14 1.85
CA THR A 122 -7.97 -5.24 2.63
C THR A 122 -6.85 -4.75 3.52
N GLN A 123 -5.98 -3.86 3.02
CA GLN A 123 -4.89 -3.27 3.83
C GLN A 123 -5.43 -2.40 4.97
N ILE A 124 -6.47 -1.59 4.72
CA ILE A 124 -7.16 -0.80 5.75
C ILE A 124 -7.73 -1.72 6.83
N ALA A 125 -8.50 -2.74 6.45
CA ALA A 125 -9.11 -3.67 7.39
C ALA A 125 -8.07 -4.42 8.22
N ALA A 126 -6.97 -4.86 7.60
CA ALA A 126 -5.86 -5.52 8.30
C ALA A 126 -5.18 -4.58 9.31
N ALA A 127 -4.99 -3.31 8.95
CA ALA A 127 -4.41 -2.31 9.85
C ALA A 127 -5.32 -2.02 11.05
N GLU A 128 -6.64 -1.92 10.84
CA GLU A 128 -7.63 -1.72 11.90
C GLU A 128 -7.71 -2.92 12.87
N ASP A 129 -7.68 -4.14 12.34
CA ASP A 129 -7.61 -5.36 13.16
C ASP A 129 -6.30 -5.44 13.97
N ALA A 130 -5.17 -5.10 13.36
CA ALA A 130 -3.89 -5.05 14.05
C ALA A 130 -3.87 -4.02 15.17
N ALA A 131 -4.44 -2.83 14.94
CA ALA A 131 -4.55 -1.78 15.96
C ALA A 131 -5.40 -2.23 17.15
N ARG A 132 -6.55 -2.86 16.90
CA ARG A 132 -7.44 -3.41 17.94
C ARG A 132 -6.74 -4.47 18.80
N LYS A 133 -6.04 -5.42 18.16
CA LYS A 133 -5.28 -6.46 18.85
C LYS A 133 -4.13 -5.89 19.68
N ALA A 134 -3.46 -4.84 19.19
CA ALA A 134 -2.41 -4.16 19.92
C ALA A 134 -2.96 -3.47 21.17
N GLU A 135 -4.11 -2.80 21.07
CA GLU A 135 -4.79 -2.18 22.21
C GLU A 135 -5.20 -3.21 23.27
N GLU A 136 -5.81 -4.33 22.86
CA GLU A 136 -6.17 -5.43 23.77
C GLU A 136 -4.95 -6.04 24.47
N ARG A 137 -3.82 -6.15 23.78
CA ARG A 137 -2.56 -6.61 24.38
C ARG A 137 -2.04 -5.60 25.40
N TRP A 138 -1.97 -4.32 25.03
CA TRP A 138 -1.52 -3.26 25.91
C TRP A 138 -2.39 -3.17 27.18
N ARG A 139 -3.72 -3.26 27.06
CA ARG A 139 -4.63 -3.28 28.23
C ARG A 139 -4.36 -4.45 29.17
N ARG A 140 -4.08 -5.65 28.64
CA ARG A 140 -3.73 -6.83 29.43
C ARG A 140 -2.39 -6.67 30.15
N GLU A 141 -1.40 -6.09 29.47
CA GLU A 141 -0.08 -5.79 30.05
C GLU A 141 -0.21 -4.78 31.20
N GLN A 142 -0.96 -3.69 31.01
CA GLN A 142 -1.21 -2.70 32.07
C GLN A 142 -1.95 -3.31 33.26
N GLY A 143 -2.92 -4.19 33.00
CA GLY A 143 -3.64 -4.91 34.06
C GLY A 143 -2.73 -5.82 34.90
N LEU A 144 -1.74 -6.48 34.27
CA LEU A 144 -0.74 -7.31 34.96
C LEU A 144 0.28 -6.47 35.74
N LEU A 145 0.68 -5.31 35.22
CA LEU A 145 1.65 -4.43 35.88
C LEU A 145 1.06 -3.62 37.05
N ALA A 146 -0.26 -3.50 37.10
CA ALA A 146 -0.99 -2.79 38.16
C ALA A 146 -1.43 -3.69 39.32
N SER A 147 -1.17 -5.01 39.26
CA SER A 147 -1.43 -5.99 40.33
C SER A 147 -0.16 -6.30 41.13
#